data_AF-A0A949EF42-F1
#
_entry.id   AF-A0A949EF42-F1
#
_cell.length_a   1.000
_cell.length_b   1.000
_cell.length_c   1.000
_cell.angle_alpha   90.00
_cell.angle_beta   90.00
_cell.angle_gamma   90.00
#
_symmetry.space_group_name_H-M   'P 1'
#
loop_
_entity.id
_entity.type
_entity.pdbx_description
1 polymer ?
#
loop_
_entity_poly.entity_id
_entity_poly.type
_entity_poly.pdbx_seq_one_letter_code
_entity_poly.pdbx_strand_id
1 'polypeptide(L)'
;MISRRLEEIKLLMEYAVPADERQQALALLEEFSGDRIALNLFHAFYSYLPEGLDDAINGLQVIALKQGIFLLCAATGIDKYLYLVNQEQAEFLGSASNGIWDSEVLEYFGYATQEESLRSLEDLTRFPAYIAANADNNLCPICAAANGEFHTLGCPVEVCPWCGGQLTHCTCRFTITGKNRLAGEDDLELFHEQLNSKGRIPFEASQRPAYPAAGEEE
;
A
#
# COMPACT_ATOMS: atom_id res chain seq x y z
N MET A 1 9.12 -9.01 -12.00
CA MET A 1 9.45 -8.08 -10.89
C MET A 1 8.97 -8.65 -9.55
N ILE A 2 7.70 -9.05 -9.43
CA ILE A 2 7.16 -9.75 -8.24
C ILE A 2 7.94 -11.04 -7.91
N SER A 3 8.16 -11.93 -8.89
CA SER A 3 8.88 -13.20 -8.63
C SER A 3 10.31 -13.01 -8.11
N ARG A 4 11.04 -12.00 -8.61
CA ARG A 4 12.38 -11.66 -8.11
C ARG A 4 12.34 -11.20 -6.65
N ARG A 5 11.38 -10.35 -6.29
CA ARG A 5 11.21 -9.88 -4.91
C ARG A 5 10.88 -11.04 -3.96
N LEU A 6 10.03 -11.97 -4.40
CA LEU A 6 9.71 -13.17 -3.64
C LEU A 6 10.97 -14.04 -3.39
N GLU A 7 11.81 -14.24 -4.41
CA GLU A 7 13.08 -14.97 -4.29
C GLU A 7 14.05 -14.27 -3.32
N GLU A 8 14.16 -12.94 -3.41
CA GLU A 8 14.98 -12.14 -2.50
C GLU A 8 14.51 -12.28 -1.04
N ILE A 9 13.19 -12.22 -0.79
CA ILE A 9 12.62 -12.41 0.54
C ILE A 9 12.93 -13.81 1.08
N LYS A 10 12.74 -14.85 0.27
CA LYS A 10 13.03 -16.24 0.67
C LYS A 10 14.49 -16.40 1.11
N LEU A 11 15.42 -15.79 0.38
CA LEU A 11 16.84 -15.79 0.73
C LEU A 11 17.09 -15.08 2.07
N LEU A 12 16.48 -13.91 2.30
CA LEU A 12 16.62 -13.18 3.56
C LEU A 12 16.09 -14.02 4.75
N MET A 13 14.96 -14.70 4.56
CA MET A 13 14.36 -15.57 5.57
C MET A 13 15.25 -16.76 5.97
N GLU A 14 16.17 -17.21 5.11
CA GLU A 14 17.11 -18.28 5.47
C GLU A 14 18.03 -17.91 6.65
N TYR A 15 18.26 -16.60 6.84
CA TYR A 15 19.11 -16.05 7.88
C TYR A 15 18.33 -15.33 8.98
N ALA A 16 17.16 -14.76 8.64
CA ALA A 16 16.37 -13.95 9.56
C ALA A 16 15.34 -14.74 10.37
N VAL A 17 14.88 -15.90 9.87
CA VAL A 17 13.77 -16.64 10.49
C VAL A 17 14.31 -17.82 11.31
N PRO A 18 13.88 -17.97 12.58
CA PRO A 18 14.17 -19.14 13.41
C PRO A 18 13.85 -20.46 12.68
N ALA A 19 14.72 -21.45 12.83
CA ALA A 19 14.64 -22.68 12.03
C ALA A 19 13.32 -23.47 12.21
N ASP A 20 12.74 -23.42 13.41
CA ASP A 20 11.47 -24.05 13.79
C ASP A 20 10.23 -23.31 13.27
N GLU A 21 10.33 -21.99 13.04
CA GLU A 21 9.24 -21.17 12.51
C GLU A 21 9.26 -21.05 10.97
N ARG A 22 10.38 -21.41 10.34
CA ARG A 22 10.64 -21.20 8.90
C ARG A 22 9.55 -21.74 7.98
N GLN A 23 9.02 -22.93 8.27
CA GLN A 23 7.98 -23.53 7.43
C GLN A 23 6.69 -22.71 7.47
N GLN A 24 6.29 -22.24 8.65
CA GLN A 24 5.08 -21.44 8.84
C GLN A 24 5.24 -20.05 8.18
N ALA A 25 6.39 -19.41 8.39
CA ALA A 25 6.68 -18.11 7.80
C ALA A 25 6.69 -18.16 6.26
N LEU A 26 7.24 -19.23 5.67
CA LEU A 26 7.22 -19.43 4.22
C LEU A 26 5.79 -19.67 3.70
N ALA A 27 4.95 -20.41 4.42
CA ALA A 27 3.56 -20.60 4.04
C ALA A 27 2.81 -19.27 4.00
N LEU A 28 3.00 -18.42 5.01
CA LEU A 28 2.40 -17.07 5.04
C LEU A 28 2.89 -16.21 3.86
N LEU A 29 4.19 -16.25 3.54
CA LEU A 29 4.73 -15.53 2.37
C LEU A 29 4.08 -15.98 1.06
N GLU A 30 3.85 -17.28 0.88
CA GLU A 30 3.22 -17.83 -0.33
C GLU A 30 1.77 -17.37 -0.49
N GLU A 31 1.01 -17.22 0.60
CA GLU A 31 -0.35 -16.67 0.58
C GLU A 31 -0.38 -15.25 -0.03
N PHE A 32 0.70 -14.48 0.15
CA PHE A 32 0.85 -13.13 -0.37
C PHE A 32 1.78 -13.02 -1.60
N SER A 33 2.13 -14.12 -2.24
CA SER A 33 3.09 -14.18 -3.36
C SER A 33 2.72 -13.28 -4.56
N GLY A 34 1.44 -12.97 -4.74
CA GLY A 34 0.93 -12.07 -5.78
C GLY A 34 0.67 -10.63 -5.33
N ASP A 35 0.87 -10.32 -4.06
CA ASP A 35 0.49 -9.04 -3.47
C ASP A 35 1.69 -8.13 -3.20
N ARG A 36 1.76 -7.03 -3.95
CA ARG A 36 2.90 -6.13 -3.90
C ARG A 36 2.98 -5.37 -2.57
N ILE A 37 1.85 -5.09 -1.92
CA ILE A 37 1.81 -4.40 -0.63
C ILE A 37 2.48 -5.28 0.44
N ALA A 38 1.99 -6.50 0.65
CA ALA A 38 2.59 -7.42 1.61
C ALA A 38 4.06 -7.73 1.28
N LEU A 39 4.39 -8.00 0.01
CA LEU A 39 5.78 -8.28 -0.38
C LEU A 39 6.73 -7.10 -0.09
N ASN A 40 6.28 -5.86 -0.22
CA ASN A 40 7.09 -4.70 0.16
C ASN A 40 7.36 -4.69 1.66
N LEU A 41 6.35 -4.99 2.49
CA LEU A 41 6.50 -5.10 3.95
C LEU A 41 7.44 -6.26 4.34
N PHE A 42 7.21 -7.47 3.82
CA PHE A 42 8.07 -8.62 4.09
C PHE A 42 9.52 -8.33 3.72
N HIS A 43 9.75 -7.71 2.55
CA HIS A 43 11.08 -7.32 2.14
C HIS A 43 11.69 -6.31 3.10
N ALA A 44 10.97 -5.27 3.52
CA ALA A 44 11.48 -4.28 4.48
C ALA A 44 11.85 -4.94 5.83
N PHE A 45 10.96 -5.77 6.37
CA PHE A 45 11.18 -6.47 7.64
C PHE A 45 12.39 -7.39 7.60
N TYR A 46 12.48 -8.29 6.62
CA TYR A 46 13.59 -9.25 6.55
C TYR A 46 14.90 -8.67 6.03
N SER A 47 14.87 -7.48 5.41
CA SER A 47 16.10 -6.75 5.08
C SER A 47 16.73 -6.09 6.31
N TYR A 48 15.90 -5.63 7.25
CA TYR A 48 16.31 -4.92 8.45
C TYR A 48 15.43 -5.32 9.63
N LEU A 49 15.82 -6.40 10.32
CA LEU A 49 15.12 -6.89 11.50
C LEU A 49 15.09 -5.80 12.59
N PRO A 50 13.90 -5.40 13.10
CA PRO A 50 13.78 -4.27 14.02
C PRO A 50 14.69 -4.35 15.26
N GLU A 51 14.81 -5.54 15.87
CA GLU A 51 15.63 -5.78 17.07
C GLU A 51 17.01 -6.37 16.75
N GLY A 52 17.32 -6.62 15.47
CA GLY A 52 18.52 -7.37 15.07
C GLY A 52 18.55 -8.81 15.58
N LEU A 53 17.39 -9.36 15.95
CA LEU A 53 17.20 -10.74 16.40
C LEU A 53 16.39 -11.51 15.36
N ASP A 54 16.69 -12.80 15.21
CA ASP A 54 15.93 -13.70 14.35
C ASP A 54 14.46 -13.69 14.77
N ASP A 55 13.57 -13.46 13.81
CA ASP A 55 12.14 -13.31 14.05
C ASP A 55 11.33 -13.63 12.78
N ALA A 56 10.05 -13.90 12.96
CA ALA A 56 9.15 -14.31 11.89
C ALA A 56 7.85 -13.52 11.95
N ILE A 57 7.44 -12.96 10.81
CA ILE A 57 6.09 -12.41 10.68
C ILE A 57 5.11 -13.59 10.70
N ASN A 58 4.15 -13.54 11.62
CA ASN A 58 3.09 -14.54 11.78
C ASN A 58 1.70 -14.03 11.40
N GLY A 59 1.56 -12.72 11.15
CA GLY A 59 0.32 -12.12 10.70
C GLY A 59 0.46 -10.63 10.41
N LEU A 60 -0.51 -10.11 9.65
CA LEU A 60 -0.60 -8.70 9.30
C LEU A 60 -2.00 -8.18 9.65
N GLN A 61 -2.08 -6.99 10.26
CA GLN A 61 -3.35 -6.28 10.50
C GLN A 61 -3.37 -4.94 9.77
N VAL A 62 -4.56 -4.52 9.33
CA VAL A 62 -4.79 -3.21 8.73
C VAL A 62 -5.24 -2.23 9.80
N ILE A 63 -4.35 -1.31 10.17
CA ILE A 63 -4.68 -0.26 11.13
C ILE A 63 -5.50 0.83 10.45
N ALA A 64 -5.02 1.27 9.28
CA ALA A 64 -5.69 2.25 8.46
C ALA A 64 -5.30 2.09 6.98
N LEU A 65 -6.15 2.58 6.09
CA LEU A 65 -5.90 2.72 4.68
C LEU A 65 -6.41 4.10 4.27
N LYS A 66 -5.58 4.84 3.54
CA LYS A 66 -5.98 6.12 2.94
C LYS A 66 -5.26 6.32 1.62
N GLN A 67 -6.02 6.57 0.56
CA GLN A 67 -5.54 6.86 -0.80
C GLN A 67 -4.48 5.87 -1.33
N GLY A 68 -4.62 4.59 -0.98
CA GLY A 68 -3.69 3.53 -1.41
C GLY A 68 -2.43 3.37 -0.55
N ILE A 69 -2.32 4.14 0.53
CA ILE A 69 -1.27 4.00 1.55
C ILE A 69 -1.85 3.26 2.75
N PHE A 70 -1.24 2.13 3.08
CA PHE A 70 -1.62 1.30 4.22
C PHE A 70 -0.75 1.64 5.42
N LEU A 71 -1.38 1.77 6.59
CA LEU A 71 -0.72 1.59 7.87
C LEU A 71 -0.97 0.15 8.31
N LEU A 72 0.06 -0.68 8.18
CA LEU A 72 0.01 -2.09 8.55
C LEU A 72 0.73 -2.34 9.87
N CYS A 73 0.23 -3.29 10.64
CA CYS A 73 0.91 -3.85 11.79
C CYS A 73 1.37 -5.26 11.43
N ALA A 74 2.66 -5.54 11.54
CA ALA A 74 3.23 -6.86 11.41
C ALA A 74 3.38 -7.48 12.81
N ALA A 75 2.65 -8.57 13.07
CA ALA A 75 2.78 -9.34 14.29
C ALA A 75 3.87 -10.41 14.12
N THR A 76 4.69 -10.56 15.15
CA THR A 76 5.84 -11.46 15.15
C THR A 76 5.91 -12.28 16.44
N GLY A 77 6.96 -13.07 16.64
CA GLY A 77 7.21 -13.77 17.90
C GLY A 77 7.72 -12.83 19.01
N ILE A 78 8.40 -11.74 18.64
CA ILE A 78 9.03 -10.81 19.57
C ILE A 78 8.08 -9.67 19.94
N ASP A 79 7.58 -8.95 18.95
CA ASP A 79 6.71 -7.77 19.15
C ASP A 79 5.78 -7.53 17.94
N LYS A 80 5.19 -6.35 17.86
CA LYS A 80 4.32 -5.89 16.79
C LYS A 80 4.85 -4.58 16.25
N TYR A 81 5.01 -4.51 14.95
CA TYR A 81 5.75 -3.45 14.27
C TYR A 81 4.86 -2.72 13.27
N LEU A 82 4.90 -1.40 13.28
CA LEU A 82 4.13 -0.55 12.38
C LEU A 82 4.92 -0.28 11.11
N TYR A 83 4.24 -0.36 9.98
CA TYR A 83 4.78 -0.07 8.65
C TYR A 83 3.83 0.82 7.87
N LEU A 84 4.38 1.84 7.21
CA LEU A 84 3.71 2.56 6.13
C LEU A 84 4.02 1.86 4.81
N VAL A 85 3.00 1.47 4.05
CA VAL A 85 3.19 0.63 2.86
C VAL A 85 2.37 1.11 1.68
N ASN A 86 2.98 1.17 0.50
CA ASN A 86 2.29 1.41 -0.76
C ASN A 86 2.81 0.44 -1.84
N GLN A 87 2.43 0.67 -3.10
CA GLN A 87 2.82 -0.17 -4.24
C GLN A 87 4.33 -0.17 -4.52
N GLU A 88 5.06 0.82 -4.05
CA GLU A 88 6.49 1.01 -4.36
C GLU A 88 7.38 0.49 -3.25
N GLN A 89 7.06 0.80 -1.99
CA GLN A 89 7.90 0.50 -0.84
C GLN A 89 7.12 0.32 0.47
N ALA A 90 7.84 -0.12 1.50
CA ALA A 90 7.40 -0.14 2.88
C ALA A 90 8.44 0.59 3.74
N GLU A 91 7.97 1.33 4.73
CA GLU A 91 8.78 2.08 5.67
C GLU A 91 8.42 1.70 7.10
N PHE A 92 9.44 1.42 7.91
CA PHE A 92 9.29 1.03 9.31
C PHE A 92 9.05 2.27 10.18
N LEU A 93 8.01 2.22 11.02
CA LEU A 93 7.61 3.34 11.89
C LEU A 93 7.93 3.11 13.37
N GLY A 94 8.30 1.89 13.76
CA GLY A 94 8.57 1.53 15.17
C GLY A 94 7.66 0.42 15.69
N SER A 95 7.82 0.10 16.98
CA SER A 95 6.93 -0.82 17.70
C SER A 95 5.55 -0.19 17.92
N ALA A 96 4.49 -0.97 17.71
CA ALA A 96 3.11 -0.58 17.98
C ALA A 96 2.89 -0.22 19.46
N SER A 97 3.70 -0.79 20.37
CA SER A 97 3.65 -0.50 21.81
C SER A 97 4.10 0.91 22.18
N ASN A 98 4.76 1.63 21.25
CA ASN A 98 5.18 3.02 21.43
C ASN A 98 4.26 4.03 20.72
N GLY A 99 3.23 3.56 20.00
CA GLY A 99 2.43 4.42 19.12
C GLY A 99 3.22 4.95 17.92
N ILE A 100 2.67 5.95 17.24
CA ILE A 100 3.26 6.59 16.06
C ILE A 100 3.97 7.87 16.50
N TRP A 101 5.27 7.97 16.21
CA TRP A 101 6.09 9.14 16.54
C TRP A 101 6.07 10.23 15.45
N ASP A 102 5.91 9.81 14.20
CA ASP A 102 5.96 10.72 13.06
C ASP A 102 4.69 11.58 12.98
N SER A 103 4.84 12.90 13.09
CA SER A 103 3.73 13.84 13.07
C SER A 103 3.01 13.90 11.73
N GLU A 104 3.71 13.69 10.61
CA GLU A 104 3.11 13.68 9.27
C GLU A 104 2.24 12.43 9.11
N VAL A 105 2.69 11.28 9.63
CA VAL A 105 1.90 10.05 9.65
C VAL A 105 0.65 10.19 10.54
N LEU A 106 0.81 10.77 11.74
CA LEU A 106 -0.31 11.05 12.65
C LEU A 106 -1.37 11.92 11.95
N GLU A 107 -0.96 13.07 11.40
CA GLU A 107 -1.85 13.99 10.69
C GLU A 107 -2.51 13.29 9.49
N TYR A 108 -1.75 12.53 8.72
CA TYR A 108 -2.25 11.84 7.54
C TYR A 108 -3.37 10.85 7.88
N PHE A 109 -3.23 10.06 8.95
CA PHE A 109 -4.25 9.11 9.40
C PHE A 109 -5.26 9.67 10.40
N GLY A 110 -5.14 10.95 10.76
CA GLY A 110 -6.11 11.65 11.61
C GLY A 110 -5.98 11.35 13.09
N TYR A 111 -4.78 10.99 13.56
CA TYR A 111 -4.45 10.96 14.98
C TYR A 111 -3.97 12.33 15.44
N ALA A 112 -4.54 12.86 16.52
CA ALA A 112 -4.16 14.16 17.05
C ALA A 112 -2.81 14.14 17.77
N THR A 113 -2.50 13.04 18.48
CA THR A 113 -1.23 12.87 19.19
C THR A 113 -0.75 11.42 19.16
N GLN A 114 0.53 11.24 19.50
CA GLN A 114 1.12 9.92 19.72
C GLN A 114 0.32 9.12 20.76
N GLU A 115 -0.08 9.72 21.87
CA GLU A 115 -0.84 9.03 22.94
C GLU A 115 -2.23 8.59 22.50
N GLU A 116 -2.84 9.29 21.54
CA GLU A 116 -4.06 8.81 20.90
C GLU A 116 -3.80 7.58 20.03
N SER A 117 -2.76 7.63 19.20
CA SER A 117 -2.37 6.47 18.38
C SER A 117 -2.03 5.26 19.24
N LEU A 118 -1.31 5.45 20.35
CA LEU A 118 -0.95 4.39 21.29
C LEU A 118 -2.19 3.73 21.88
N ARG A 119 -3.12 4.52 22.43
CA ARG A 119 -4.40 4.01 22.96
C ARG A 119 -5.21 3.26 21.90
N SER A 120 -5.17 3.73 20.65
CA SER A 120 -5.80 3.07 19.51
C SER A 120 -5.15 1.72 19.16
N LEU A 121 -3.86 1.54 19.45
CA LEU A 121 -3.09 0.34 19.13
C LEU A 121 -2.96 -0.64 20.31
N GLU A 122 -3.51 -0.31 21.49
CA GLU A 122 -3.49 -1.22 22.65
C GLU A 122 -4.22 -2.54 22.36
N ASP A 123 -5.39 -2.47 21.71
CA ASP A 123 -6.15 -3.64 21.28
C ASP A 123 -6.07 -3.82 19.76
N LEU A 124 -5.07 -4.58 19.32
CA LEU A 124 -4.89 -4.87 17.89
C LEU A 124 -5.90 -5.88 17.34
N THR A 125 -6.65 -6.58 18.20
CA THR A 125 -7.62 -7.59 17.75
C THR A 125 -8.87 -6.98 17.11
N ARG A 126 -9.11 -5.68 17.35
CA ARG A 126 -10.19 -4.92 16.72
C ARG A 126 -9.94 -4.61 15.24
N PHE A 127 -8.67 -4.67 14.80
CA PHE A 127 -8.30 -4.40 13.42
C PHE A 127 -8.41 -5.67 12.58
N PRO A 128 -8.93 -5.58 11.35
CA PRO A 128 -9.06 -6.73 10.49
C PRO A 128 -7.67 -7.26 10.10
N ALA A 129 -7.58 -8.59 9.96
CA ALA A 129 -6.44 -9.20 9.30
C ALA A 129 -6.31 -8.65 7.88
N TYR A 130 -5.08 -8.42 7.45
CA TYR A 130 -4.81 -8.00 6.09
C TYR A 130 -5.16 -9.11 5.09
N ILE A 131 -5.83 -8.71 4.01
CA ILE A 131 -6.04 -9.54 2.83
C ILE A 131 -5.28 -8.93 1.66
N ALA A 132 -4.79 -9.77 0.76
CA ALA A 132 -4.04 -9.35 -0.42
C ALA A 132 -4.80 -8.24 -1.20
N ALA A 133 -4.17 -7.09 -1.43
CA ALA A 133 -4.84 -5.92 -2.00
C ALA A 133 -5.38 -6.18 -3.42
N ASN A 134 -4.74 -7.07 -4.18
CA ASN A 134 -5.21 -7.49 -5.50
C ASN A 134 -6.50 -8.32 -5.46
N ALA A 135 -6.79 -9.00 -4.34
CA ALA A 135 -7.99 -9.80 -4.13
C ALA A 135 -9.19 -8.99 -3.60
N ASP A 136 -8.95 -7.80 -3.05
CA ASP A 136 -10.02 -6.91 -2.58
C ASP A 136 -10.65 -6.15 -3.76
N ASN A 137 -11.93 -6.41 -4.01
CA ASN A 137 -12.70 -5.77 -5.08
C ASN A 137 -13.11 -4.32 -4.78
N ASN A 138 -12.95 -3.86 -3.54
CA ASN A 138 -13.21 -2.47 -3.14
C ASN A 138 -12.00 -1.56 -3.30
N LEU A 139 -10.84 -2.11 -3.66
CA LEU A 139 -9.61 -1.34 -3.89
C LEU A 139 -9.37 -1.12 -5.38
N CYS A 140 -8.59 -0.10 -5.74
CA CYS A 140 -8.06 0.00 -7.09
C CYS A 140 -6.99 -1.10 -7.28
N PRO A 141 -7.05 -1.93 -8.34
CA PRO A 141 -6.08 -3.01 -8.53
C PRO A 141 -4.66 -2.53 -8.85
N ILE A 142 -4.49 -1.22 -9.13
CA ILE A 142 -3.19 -0.63 -9.48
C ILE A 142 -2.60 0.17 -8.33
N CYS A 143 -3.36 1.10 -7.74
CA CYS A 143 -2.85 1.98 -6.68
C CYS A 143 -3.43 1.67 -5.30
N ALA A 144 -4.31 0.68 -5.18
CA ALA A 144 -5.00 0.28 -3.94
C ALA A 144 -5.85 1.37 -3.26
N ALA A 145 -6.16 2.48 -3.93
CA ALA A 145 -7.12 3.46 -3.41
C ALA A 145 -8.47 2.80 -3.13
N ALA A 146 -9.08 3.09 -1.98
CA ALA A 146 -10.36 2.49 -1.62
C ALA A 146 -11.52 3.16 -2.36
N ASN A 147 -12.65 2.45 -2.48
CA ASN A 147 -13.87 2.98 -3.07
C ASN A 147 -14.32 4.27 -2.35
N GLY A 148 -14.47 5.36 -3.10
CA GLY A 148 -14.77 6.69 -2.60
C GLY A 148 -13.54 7.56 -2.30
N GLU A 149 -12.33 7.03 -2.42
CA GLU A 149 -11.09 7.79 -2.28
C GLU A 149 -10.50 8.21 -3.63
N PHE A 150 -9.62 9.21 -3.62
CA PHE A 150 -8.87 9.56 -4.82
C PHE A 150 -7.71 8.59 -5.05
N HIS A 151 -7.43 8.33 -6.32
CA HIS A 151 -6.24 7.57 -6.73
C HIS A 151 -4.95 8.29 -6.31
N THR A 152 -3.84 7.55 -6.24
CA THR A 152 -2.51 8.16 -6.35
C THR A 152 -2.37 8.79 -7.73
N LEU A 153 -1.84 10.01 -7.81
CA LEU A 153 -1.67 10.71 -9.08
C LEU A 153 -0.82 9.86 -10.04
N GLY A 154 -1.31 9.70 -11.28
CA GLY A 154 -0.65 8.87 -12.28
C GLY A 154 -1.13 7.42 -12.31
N CYS A 155 -2.10 7.04 -11.48
CA CYS A 155 -2.79 5.76 -11.63
C CYS A 155 -3.46 5.66 -13.01
N PRO A 156 -3.24 4.58 -13.79
CA PRO A 156 -3.84 4.42 -15.11
C PRO A 156 -5.36 4.16 -15.08
N VAL A 157 -5.92 3.83 -13.92
CA VAL A 157 -7.37 3.67 -13.72
C VAL A 157 -8.05 5.01 -13.46
N GLU A 158 -7.31 6.05 -13.05
CA GLU A 158 -7.89 7.34 -12.69
C GLU A 158 -8.63 7.98 -13.87
N VAL A 159 -9.86 8.42 -13.62
CA VAL A 159 -10.74 9.03 -14.61
C VAL A 159 -10.50 10.55 -14.68
N CYS A 160 -10.33 11.05 -15.89
CA CYS A 160 -10.17 12.47 -16.19
C CYS A 160 -11.48 13.25 -15.96
N PRO A 161 -11.51 14.26 -15.06
CA PRO A 161 -12.74 15.00 -14.77
C PRO A 161 -13.18 15.96 -15.89
N TRP A 162 -12.37 16.13 -16.94
CA TRP A 162 -12.72 16.96 -18.09
C TRP A 162 -13.34 16.19 -19.25
N CYS A 163 -12.89 14.95 -19.49
CA CYS A 163 -13.34 14.19 -20.66
C CYS A 163 -13.89 12.80 -20.36
N GLY A 164 -13.81 12.33 -19.10
CA GLY A 164 -14.27 10.99 -18.70
C GLY A 164 -13.39 9.83 -19.20
N GLY A 165 -12.31 10.09 -19.95
CA GLY A 165 -11.32 9.08 -20.32
C GLY A 165 -10.29 8.84 -19.20
N GLN A 166 -9.34 7.92 -19.40
CA GLN A 166 -8.24 7.69 -18.45
C GLN A 166 -7.28 8.90 -18.41
N LEU A 167 -6.98 9.40 -17.21
CA LEU A 167 -6.18 10.61 -16.98
C LEU A 167 -4.77 10.50 -17.61
N THR A 168 -4.15 9.33 -17.49
CA THR A 168 -2.80 9.06 -18.04
C THR A 168 -2.78 8.90 -19.56
N HIS A 169 -3.94 8.75 -20.23
CA HIS A 169 -4.03 8.61 -21.69
C HIS A 169 -4.68 9.80 -22.39
N CYS A 170 -5.42 10.66 -21.68
CA CYS A 170 -6.09 11.81 -22.28
C CYS A 170 -5.12 12.97 -22.62
N THR A 171 -5.44 13.76 -23.64
CA THR A 171 -4.66 14.97 -23.97
C THR A 171 -4.99 16.17 -23.08
N CYS A 172 -6.03 16.10 -22.24
CA CYS A 172 -6.47 17.21 -21.39
C CYS A 172 -5.33 17.77 -20.54
N ARG A 173 -4.48 16.92 -19.96
CA ARG A 173 -3.32 17.33 -19.15
C ARG A 173 -2.40 18.31 -19.87
N PHE A 174 -2.24 18.15 -21.19
CA PHE A 174 -1.40 19.01 -22.03
C PHE A 174 -2.11 20.31 -22.38
N THR A 175 -3.40 20.24 -22.71
CA THR A 175 -4.23 21.42 -22.97
C THR A 175 -4.33 22.34 -21.75
N ILE A 176 -4.51 21.77 -20.55
CA ILE A 176 -4.70 22.51 -19.30
C ILE A 176 -3.40 23.19 -18.87
N THR A 177 -2.28 22.47 -18.96
CA THR A 177 -0.98 23.02 -18.59
C THR A 177 -0.38 23.92 -19.68
N GLY A 178 -0.95 23.92 -20.89
CA GLY A 178 -0.39 24.60 -22.06
C GLY A 178 0.94 24.01 -22.51
N LYS A 179 1.25 22.78 -22.11
CA LYS A 179 2.54 22.11 -22.36
C LYS A 179 2.34 20.91 -23.26
N ASN A 180 3.32 20.65 -24.12
CA ASN A 180 3.33 19.47 -25.00
C ASN A 180 3.81 18.19 -24.28
N ARG A 181 4.37 18.34 -23.08
CA ARG A 181 4.80 17.25 -22.18
C ARG A 181 4.87 17.76 -20.74
N LEU A 182 4.67 16.88 -19.77
CA LEU A 182 5.01 17.14 -18.36
C LEU A 182 6.37 16.48 -18.11
N ALA A 183 7.41 17.28 -17.87
CA ALA A 183 8.80 16.81 -17.87
C ALA A 183 9.51 16.95 -16.52
N GLY A 184 8.89 17.58 -15.52
CA GLY A 184 9.45 17.78 -14.20
C GLY A 184 8.38 17.87 -13.12
N GLU A 185 8.84 17.95 -11.87
CA GLU A 185 7.99 18.00 -10.68
C GLU A 185 7.07 19.24 -10.69
N ASP A 186 7.60 20.43 -11.01
CA ASP A 186 6.80 21.66 -11.13
C ASP A 186 5.61 21.52 -12.11
N ASP A 187 5.78 20.74 -13.18
CA ASP A 187 4.71 20.48 -14.15
C ASP A 187 3.61 19.59 -13.55
N LEU A 188 4.02 18.61 -12.75
CA LEU A 188 3.13 17.67 -12.08
C LEU A 188 2.40 18.34 -10.91
N GLU A 189 3.07 19.18 -10.13
CA GLU A 189 2.46 19.95 -9.05
C GLU A 189 1.38 20.88 -9.58
N LEU A 190 1.71 21.69 -10.59
CA LEU A 190 0.74 22.57 -11.23
C LEU A 190 -0.45 21.78 -11.79
N PHE A 191 -0.19 20.64 -12.43
CA PHE A 191 -1.27 19.80 -12.95
C PHE A 191 -2.14 19.23 -11.82
N HIS A 192 -1.53 18.79 -10.72
CA HIS A 192 -2.24 18.28 -9.55
C HIS A 192 -3.13 19.37 -8.93
N GLU A 193 -2.64 20.60 -8.80
CA GLU A 193 -3.46 21.73 -8.33
C GLU A 193 -4.68 21.98 -9.22
N GLN A 194 -4.49 22.01 -10.54
CA GLN A 194 -5.59 22.19 -11.49
C GLN A 194 -6.60 21.04 -11.41
N LEU A 195 -6.12 19.81 -11.24
CA LEU A 195 -6.94 18.62 -11.10
C LEU A 195 -7.76 18.66 -9.80
N ASN A 196 -7.16 19.05 -8.69
CA ASN A 196 -7.85 19.23 -7.41
C ASN A 196 -8.88 20.37 -7.49
N SER A 197 -8.53 21.50 -8.11
CA SER A 197 -9.43 22.64 -8.29
C SER A 197 -10.65 22.29 -9.15
N LYS A 198 -10.47 21.46 -10.18
CA LYS A 198 -11.58 20.95 -11.01
C LYS A 198 -12.51 20.00 -10.23
N GLY A 199 -11.99 19.33 -9.22
CA GLY A 199 -12.64 18.23 -8.52
C GLY A 199 -12.26 16.90 -9.16
N ARG A 200 -11.39 16.15 -8.47
CA ARG A 200 -11.03 14.78 -8.84
C ARG A 200 -12.26 13.87 -8.75
N ILE A 201 -12.27 12.84 -9.59
CA ILE A 201 -13.29 11.79 -9.52
C ILE A 201 -12.77 10.72 -8.55
N PRO A 202 -13.48 10.43 -7.44
CA PRO A 202 -13.13 9.33 -6.57
C PRO A 202 -13.19 7.98 -7.29
N PHE A 203 -12.39 7.03 -6.84
CA PHE A 203 -12.42 5.68 -7.32
C PHE A 203 -13.77 5.03 -7.01
N GLU A 204 -14.35 4.37 -8.00
CA GLU A 204 -15.52 3.52 -7.84
C GLU A 204 -15.15 2.09 -8.24
N ALA A 205 -15.62 1.08 -7.50
CA ALA A 205 -15.34 -0.33 -7.80
C ALA A 205 -15.76 -0.73 -9.23
N SER A 206 -16.75 -0.04 -9.82
CA SER A 206 -17.19 -0.18 -11.22
C SER A 206 -16.11 0.20 -12.25
N GLN A 207 -15.12 1.01 -11.85
CA GLN A 207 -14.00 1.45 -12.69
C GLN A 207 -12.88 0.40 -12.75
N ARG A 208 -12.98 -0.70 -11.98
CA ARG A 208 -12.02 -1.81 -12.08
C ARG A 208 -12.06 -2.36 -13.52
N PRO A 209 -10.91 -2.47 -14.20
CA PRO A 209 -10.87 -3.05 -15.53
C PRO A 209 -11.43 -4.47 -15.51
N ALA A 210 -12.48 -4.72 -16.30
CA ALA A 210 -12.94 -6.07 -16.56
C ALA A 210 -11.93 -6.74 -17.51
N TYR A 211 -11.21 -7.74 -17.01
CA TYR A 211 -10.55 -8.66 -17.92
C TYR A 211 -11.64 -9.61 -18.46
N PRO A 212 -11.77 -9.77 -19.78
CA PRO A 212 -12.54 -10.87 -20.32
C PRO A 212 -12.01 -12.16 -19.68
N ALA A 213 -12.89 -12.95 -19.07
CA ALA A 213 -12.49 -14.27 -18.60
C ALA A 213 -11.89 -15.02 -19.79
N ALA A 214 -10.64 -15.46 -19.67
CA ALA A 214 -10.03 -16.30 -20.69
C ALA A 214 -10.87 -17.59 -20.80
N GLY A 215 -11.73 -17.68 -21.81
CA GLY A 215 -12.50 -18.91 -22.08
C GLY A 215 -13.98 -18.77 -22.43
N GLU A 216 -14.50 -17.62 -22.85
CA GLU A 216 -15.71 -17.62 -23.69
C GLU A 216 -15.29 -17.60 -25.17
N GLU A 217 -14.91 -18.79 -25.65
CA GLU A 217 -14.92 -19.10 -27.08
C GLU A 217 -16.40 -19.26 -27.50
N GLU A 218 -16.93 -18.31 -28.27
CA GLU A 218 -18.12 -18.55 -29.11
C GLU A 218 -17.75 -19.37 -30.35
#